data_AF-A0A7Y5N254-F1
#
_entry.id   AF-A0A7Y5N254-F1
#
_cell.length_a   1.000
_cell.length_b   1.000
_cell.length_c   1.000
_cell.angle_alpha   90.00
_cell.angle_beta   90.00
_cell.angle_gamma   90.00
#
_symmetry.space_group_name_H-M   'P 1'
#
loop_
_entity.id
_entity.type
_entity.pdbx_description
1 polymer ?
#
loop_
_entity_poly.entity_id
_entity_poly.type
_entity_poly.pdbx_seq_one_letter_code
_entity_poly.pdbx_strand_id
1 'polypeptide(L)'
;MMRLLPAILCLLLAAGCGSATSTPANGPRAPLDVSHDLPPTEAGAKAALEEFAKPNAEMLKLLAQLKPTRTELEVIYQPAYVEKALAAEEKLWFATLKQGGLRFEKEQTQVLLHRATTRELAAWGADTARDFSDSHAPERFKRVALYVNDGLTFYRFRFVKPGLAYGAVFDALLTHANGRWVLIQNPVRVIERYDEIMAYK
;
A
#
# COMPACT_ATOMS: atom_id res chain seq x y z
N MET A 1 -34.49 63.66 42.74
CA MET A 1 -33.64 63.79 41.53
C MET A 1 -32.23 63.35 41.89
N MET A 2 -31.68 62.41 41.09
CA MET A 2 -30.27 62.03 40.98
C MET A 2 -29.65 61.07 42.03
N ARG A 3 -29.46 59.80 41.57
CA ARG A 3 -28.35 58.81 41.81
C ARG A 3 -28.18 58.27 43.26
N LEU A 4 -27.98 56.97 43.54
CA LEU A 4 -26.94 56.04 43.04
C LEU A 4 -27.32 54.55 43.22
N LEU A 5 -26.63 53.71 42.42
CA LEU A 5 -26.73 52.26 42.15
C LEU A 5 -26.06 51.35 43.23
N PRO A 6 -26.19 50.00 43.12
CA PRO A 6 -25.91 48.99 44.15
C PRO A 6 -24.47 48.44 44.14
N ALA A 7 -24.06 47.79 45.23
CA ALA A 7 -22.85 46.98 45.30
C ALA A 7 -23.19 45.48 45.19
N ILE A 8 -22.91 44.89 44.02
CA ILE A 8 -22.82 43.43 43.83
C ILE A 8 -21.36 43.09 43.62
N LEU A 9 -20.85 42.20 44.47
CA LEU A 9 -19.47 41.74 44.51
C LEU A 9 -19.21 40.78 43.33
N CYS A 10 -18.39 41.21 42.37
CA CYS A 10 -17.89 40.38 41.26
C CYS A 10 -16.77 39.45 41.75
N LEU A 11 -16.98 38.13 41.59
CA LEU A 11 -15.90 37.15 41.56
C LEU A 11 -15.23 37.19 40.17
N LEU A 12 -13.95 37.57 40.11
CA LEU A 12 -13.10 37.50 38.91
C LEU A 12 -12.40 36.13 38.86
N LEU A 13 -12.84 35.26 37.96
CA LEU A 13 -12.05 34.13 37.45
C LEU A 13 -11.36 34.60 36.17
N ALA A 14 -10.06 34.91 36.28
CA ALA A 14 -9.23 35.26 35.14
C ALA A 14 -8.86 34.00 34.36
N ALA A 15 -9.28 33.96 33.09
CA ALA A 15 -8.78 33.06 32.07
C ALA A 15 -7.29 33.36 31.80
N GLY A 16 -6.42 32.39 32.05
CA GLY A 16 -5.04 32.38 31.57
C GLY A 16 -4.94 31.55 30.30
N CYS A 17 -4.81 32.21 29.16
CA CYS A 17 -4.52 31.60 27.86
C CYS A 17 -3.23 30.76 27.92
N GLY A 18 -3.37 29.44 27.95
CA GLY A 18 -2.30 28.52 27.57
C GLY A 18 -2.23 28.41 26.06
N SER A 19 -1.64 29.39 25.39
CA SER A 19 -1.18 29.23 24.00
C SER A 19 -0.08 28.18 24.02
N ALA A 20 -0.44 26.92 23.80
CA ALA A 20 0.52 25.87 23.51
C ALA A 20 1.16 26.18 22.16
N THR A 21 2.23 26.97 22.21
CA THR A 21 3.15 27.14 21.10
C THR A 21 3.78 25.78 20.85
N SER A 22 3.19 24.99 19.96
CA SER A 22 3.80 23.78 19.44
C SER A 22 4.98 24.20 18.59
N THR A 23 6.14 24.37 19.23
CA THR A 23 7.44 24.41 18.57
C THR A 23 7.53 23.15 17.70
N PRO A 24 7.77 23.26 16.38
CA PRO A 24 8.05 22.09 15.57
C PRO A 24 9.38 21.54 16.06
N ALA A 25 9.36 20.34 16.64
CA ALA A 25 10.56 19.61 16.98
C ALA A 25 11.29 19.25 15.68
N ASN A 26 12.18 20.14 15.23
CA ASN A 26 13.15 19.92 14.16
C ASN A 26 14.32 19.04 14.66
N GLY A 27 13.99 17.92 15.30
CA GLY A 27 14.93 16.83 15.48
C GLY A 27 15.01 16.00 14.19
N PRO A 28 16.10 15.26 13.95
CA PRO A 28 16.13 14.28 12.87
C PRO A 28 14.99 13.28 13.08
N ARG A 29 13.97 13.33 12.23
CA ARG A 29 12.89 12.33 12.24
C ARG A 29 13.50 10.98 11.87
N ALA A 30 13.16 9.94 12.63
CA ALA A 30 13.51 8.57 12.25
C ALA A 30 13.06 8.30 10.80
N PRO A 31 13.84 7.54 10.00
CA PRO A 31 13.41 7.17 8.66
C PRO A 31 12.04 6.49 8.71
N LEU A 32 11.14 6.87 7.79
CA LEU A 32 9.81 6.28 7.68
C LEU A 32 9.92 4.77 7.40
N ASP A 33 9.21 3.95 8.17
CA ASP A 33 8.91 2.56 7.79
C ASP A 33 7.61 2.54 6.99
N VAL A 34 7.72 2.42 5.66
CA VAL A 34 6.56 2.43 4.77
C VAL A 34 5.62 1.25 5.01
N SER A 35 6.07 0.24 5.75
CA SER A 35 5.26 -0.91 6.08
C SER A 35 4.39 -0.71 7.32
N HIS A 36 4.90 -0.07 8.38
CA HIS A 36 4.19 0.02 9.66
C HIS A 36 3.67 1.42 10.01
N ASP A 37 4.34 2.48 9.53
CA ASP A 37 4.06 3.84 10.00
C ASP A 37 2.87 4.49 9.27
N LEU A 38 2.33 3.82 8.25
CA LEU A 38 1.29 4.37 7.36
C LEU A 38 -0.06 3.68 7.61
N PRO A 39 -1.16 4.44 7.74
CA PRO A 39 -2.47 3.88 8.07
C PRO A 39 -2.98 2.94 6.96
N PRO A 40 -3.76 1.89 7.27
CA PRO A 40 -4.28 0.90 6.31
C PRO A 40 -5.42 1.46 5.43
N THR A 41 -5.13 2.53 4.70
CA THR A 41 -6.06 3.29 3.87
C THR A 41 -5.45 3.51 2.49
N GLU A 42 -6.26 3.93 1.52
CA GLU A 42 -5.78 4.28 0.19
C GLU A 42 -4.72 5.39 0.23
N ALA A 43 -4.88 6.38 1.11
CA ALA A 43 -3.89 7.43 1.32
C ALA A 43 -2.57 6.88 1.86
N GLY A 44 -2.61 5.89 2.77
CA GLY A 44 -1.41 5.21 3.27
C GLY A 44 -0.73 4.38 2.18
N ALA A 45 -1.50 3.64 1.38
CA ALA A 45 -0.97 2.90 0.22
C ALA A 45 -0.28 3.84 -0.78
N LYS A 46 -0.91 4.98 -1.09
CA LYS A 46 -0.34 5.99 -1.98
C LYS A 46 0.94 6.58 -1.40
N ALA A 47 0.94 6.96 -0.12
CA ALA A 47 2.11 7.49 0.56
C ALA A 47 3.29 6.50 0.54
N ALA A 48 3.03 5.21 0.79
CA ALA A 48 4.05 4.16 0.75
C ALA A 48 4.71 4.07 -0.63
N LEU A 49 3.91 4.13 -1.70
CA LEU A 49 4.38 4.04 -3.07
C LEU A 49 5.09 5.32 -3.54
N GLU A 50 4.65 6.49 -3.09
CA GLU A 50 5.27 7.77 -3.44
C GLU A 50 6.71 7.90 -2.92
N GLU A 51 7.07 7.22 -1.83
CA GLU A 51 8.46 7.16 -1.36
C GLU A 51 9.42 6.63 -2.43
N PHE A 52 8.97 5.67 -3.26
CA PHE A 52 9.78 5.14 -4.35
C PHE A 52 10.03 6.17 -5.46
N ALA A 53 9.08 7.08 -5.70
CA ALA A 53 9.16 8.06 -6.79
C ALA A 53 10.02 9.28 -6.44
N LYS A 54 10.56 9.35 -5.21
CA LYS A 54 11.42 10.45 -4.78
C LYS A 54 12.80 10.38 -5.46
N PRO A 55 13.43 11.52 -5.78
CA PRO A 55 14.71 11.56 -6.51
C PRO A 55 15.87 10.75 -5.88
N ASN A 56 15.86 10.61 -4.56
CA ASN A 56 16.90 9.92 -3.79
C ASN A 56 16.34 8.69 -3.04
N ALA A 57 15.27 8.09 -3.55
CA ALA A 57 14.66 6.92 -2.92
C ALA A 57 15.68 5.79 -2.77
N GLU A 58 15.82 5.26 -1.55
CA GLU A 58 16.60 4.06 -1.27
C GLU A 58 15.80 2.82 -1.72
N MET A 59 15.66 2.64 -3.05
CA MET A 59 14.79 1.65 -3.71
C MET A 59 14.82 0.26 -3.04
N LEU A 60 16.01 -0.31 -2.84
CA LEU A 60 16.17 -1.64 -2.27
C LEU A 60 15.74 -1.71 -0.79
N LYS A 61 15.96 -0.64 -0.04
CA LYS A 61 15.59 -0.55 1.38
C LYS A 61 14.09 -0.42 1.53
N LEU A 62 13.45 0.46 0.75
CA LEU A 62 11.99 0.59 0.70
C LEU A 62 11.33 -0.72 0.29
N LEU A 63 11.87 -1.37 -0.75
CA LEU A 63 11.34 -2.63 -1.24
C LEU A 63 11.46 -3.72 -0.16
N ALA A 64 12.60 -3.82 0.53
CA ALA A 64 12.80 -4.79 1.61
C ALA A 64 11.78 -4.65 2.75
N GLN A 65 11.34 -3.43 3.08
CA GLN A 65 10.31 -3.21 4.10
C GLN A 65 8.96 -3.85 3.73
N LEU A 66 8.65 -3.96 2.43
CA LEU A 66 7.38 -4.48 1.92
C LEU A 66 7.38 -5.99 1.62
N LYS A 67 8.50 -6.69 1.82
CA LYS A 67 8.57 -8.14 1.57
C LYS A 67 7.63 -8.89 2.52
N PRO A 68 6.66 -9.68 2.03
CA PRO A 68 5.78 -10.44 2.90
C PRO A 68 6.55 -11.56 3.60
N THR A 69 6.20 -11.84 4.84
CA THR A 69 6.64 -13.05 5.55
C THR A 69 5.53 -14.10 5.52
N ARG A 70 5.78 -15.28 6.08
CA ARG A 70 4.75 -16.32 6.27
C ARG A 70 3.50 -15.75 6.95
N THR A 71 3.65 -14.93 7.97
CA THR A 71 2.52 -14.41 8.75
C THR A 71 1.59 -13.55 7.89
N GLU A 72 2.14 -12.68 7.04
CA GLU A 72 1.30 -11.91 6.11
C GLU A 72 0.69 -12.79 5.02
N LEU A 73 1.43 -13.79 4.54
CA LEU A 73 0.92 -14.72 3.53
C LEU A 73 -0.21 -15.61 4.06
N GLU A 74 -0.23 -15.96 5.35
CA GLU A 74 -1.34 -16.68 5.99
C GLU A 74 -2.60 -15.82 6.13
N VAL A 75 -2.45 -14.50 6.25
CA VAL A 75 -3.58 -13.55 6.18
C VAL A 75 -4.06 -13.39 4.75
N ILE A 76 -3.14 -13.33 3.78
CA ILE A 76 -3.47 -13.04 2.38
C ILE A 76 -4.03 -14.26 1.67
N TYR A 77 -3.36 -15.40 1.74
CA TYR A 77 -3.69 -16.60 0.97
C TYR A 77 -4.52 -17.57 1.80
N GLN A 78 -5.41 -18.30 1.14
CA GLN A 78 -6.09 -19.43 1.77
C GLN A 78 -5.07 -20.49 2.17
N PRO A 79 -5.32 -21.29 3.23
CA PRO A 79 -4.34 -22.22 3.79
C PRO A 79 -3.72 -23.18 2.76
N ALA A 80 -4.49 -23.62 1.77
CA ALA A 80 -4.04 -24.52 0.72
C ALA A 80 -2.96 -23.94 -0.21
N TYR A 81 -2.78 -22.60 -0.22
CA TYR A 81 -1.89 -21.90 -1.12
C TYR A 81 -0.69 -21.21 -0.44
N VAL A 82 -0.65 -21.17 0.90
CA VAL A 82 0.42 -20.45 1.65
C VAL A 82 1.82 -20.96 1.32
N GLU A 83 2.03 -22.28 1.27
CA GLU A 83 3.35 -22.85 0.93
C GLU A 83 3.77 -22.52 -0.51
N LYS A 84 2.80 -22.55 -1.44
CA LYS A 84 3.05 -22.17 -2.84
C LYS A 84 3.43 -20.69 -2.91
N ALA A 85 2.71 -19.85 -2.16
CA ALA A 85 2.98 -18.43 -2.05
C ALA A 85 4.38 -18.13 -1.53
N LEU A 86 4.79 -18.76 -0.44
CA LEU A 86 6.12 -18.61 0.13
C LEU A 86 7.23 -18.96 -0.87
N ALA A 87 7.11 -20.13 -1.51
CA ALA A 87 8.12 -20.60 -2.45
C ALA A 87 8.24 -19.72 -3.71
N ALA A 88 7.13 -19.15 -4.17
CA ALA A 88 7.13 -18.27 -5.34
C ALA A 88 7.63 -16.87 -5.01
N GLU A 89 7.16 -16.26 -3.90
CA GLU A 89 7.61 -14.95 -3.45
C GLU A 89 9.13 -14.94 -3.27
N GLU A 90 9.73 -15.97 -2.63
CA GLU A 90 11.19 -16.02 -2.45
C GLU A 90 11.96 -15.89 -3.79
N LYS A 91 11.50 -16.59 -4.84
CA LYS A 91 12.10 -16.53 -6.17
C LYS A 91 11.90 -15.17 -6.85
N LEU A 92 10.69 -14.63 -6.75
CA LEU A 92 10.33 -13.35 -7.39
C LEU A 92 11.05 -12.18 -6.73
N TRP A 93 11.13 -12.18 -5.39
CA TRP A 93 11.87 -11.19 -4.62
C TRP A 93 13.36 -11.25 -4.92
N PHE A 94 13.96 -12.44 -4.98
CA PHE A 94 15.35 -12.59 -5.39
C PHE A 94 15.60 -11.99 -6.78
N ALA A 95 14.72 -12.27 -7.76
CA ALA A 95 14.83 -11.73 -9.11
C ALA A 95 14.68 -10.20 -9.14
N THR A 96 13.72 -9.64 -8.40
CA THR A 96 13.47 -8.19 -8.35
C THR A 96 14.65 -7.46 -7.71
N LEU A 97 15.18 -7.96 -6.60
CA LEU A 97 16.34 -7.37 -5.93
C LEU A 97 17.59 -7.43 -6.83
N LYS A 98 17.80 -8.54 -7.55
CA LYS A 98 18.91 -8.67 -8.51
C LYS A 98 18.81 -7.66 -9.66
N GLN A 99 17.60 -7.21 -10.01
CA GLN A 99 17.36 -6.18 -11.03
C GLN A 99 17.46 -4.74 -10.49
N GLY A 100 17.76 -4.55 -9.20
CA GLY A 100 17.84 -3.23 -8.56
C GLY A 100 16.51 -2.72 -8.01
N GLY A 101 15.46 -3.55 -7.96
CA GLY A 101 14.14 -3.19 -7.44
C GLY A 101 13.10 -2.92 -8.52
N LEU A 102 12.12 -2.07 -8.21
CA LEU A 102 11.09 -1.65 -9.16
C LEU A 102 11.72 -0.74 -10.23
N ARG A 103 11.49 -1.05 -11.51
CA ARG A 103 12.08 -0.29 -12.62
C ARG A 103 11.06 0.61 -13.29
N PHE A 104 11.34 1.91 -13.26
CA PHE A 104 10.56 2.97 -13.89
C PHE A 104 11.48 4.14 -14.26
N GLU A 105 11.02 5.04 -15.13
CA GLU A 105 11.79 6.20 -15.60
C GLU A 105 11.87 7.29 -14.52
N LYS A 106 12.94 8.09 -14.51
CA LYS A 106 13.14 9.15 -13.48
C LYS A 106 12.04 10.21 -13.52
N GLU A 107 11.44 10.43 -14.68
CA GLU A 107 10.36 11.38 -14.90
C GLU A 107 9.00 10.85 -14.41
N GLN A 108 8.90 9.56 -14.06
CA GLN A 108 7.69 8.94 -13.52
C GLN A 108 7.58 9.19 -12.03
N THR A 109 7.27 10.44 -11.68
CA THR A 109 7.27 10.97 -10.31
C THR A 109 5.91 10.91 -9.61
N GLN A 110 4.85 10.49 -10.30
CA GLN A 110 3.51 10.34 -9.73
C GLN A 110 3.11 8.86 -9.63
N VAL A 111 2.26 8.56 -8.65
CA VAL A 111 1.64 7.24 -8.48
C VAL A 111 0.18 7.33 -8.86
N LEU A 112 -0.23 6.49 -9.81
CA LEU A 112 -1.64 6.14 -10.00
C LEU A 112 -1.93 4.90 -9.19
N LEU A 113 -3.07 4.91 -8.49
CA LEU A 113 -3.50 3.84 -7.62
C LEU A 113 -4.91 3.42 -8.01
N HIS A 114 -5.12 2.12 -8.10
CA HIS A 114 -6.42 1.50 -8.32
C HIS A 114 -6.70 0.52 -7.20
N ARG A 115 -7.88 0.62 -6.60
CA ARG A 115 -8.29 -0.18 -5.46
C ARG A 115 -9.29 -1.26 -5.89
N ALA A 116 -9.14 -2.47 -5.35
CA ALA A 116 -10.18 -3.48 -5.41
C ALA A 116 -10.12 -4.38 -4.16
N THR A 117 -11.29 -4.67 -3.59
CA THR A 117 -11.46 -5.71 -2.56
C THR A 117 -11.41 -7.10 -3.20
N THR A 118 -11.18 -8.15 -2.38
CA THR A 118 -11.31 -9.55 -2.85
C THR A 118 -12.65 -9.79 -3.57
N ARG A 119 -13.74 -9.24 -3.04
CA ARG A 119 -15.08 -9.35 -3.63
C ARG A 119 -15.19 -8.64 -4.98
N GLU A 120 -14.65 -7.43 -5.10
CA GLU A 120 -14.65 -6.68 -6.36
C GLU A 120 -13.80 -7.37 -7.43
N LEU A 121 -12.63 -7.93 -7.06
CA LEU A 121 -11.81 -8.76 -7.94
C LEU A 121 -12.55 -10.01 -8.42
N ALA A 122 -13.27 -10.70 -7.53
CA ALA A 122 -14.06 -11.88 -7.87
C ALA A 122 -15.22 -11.54 -8.82
N ALA A 123 -15.95 -10.45 -8.52
CA ALA A 123 -17.09 -10.00 -9.30
C ALA A 123 -16.68 -9.48 -10.69
N TRP A 124 -15.49 -8.91 -10.80
CA TRP A 124 -14.90 -8.41 -12.04
C TRP A 124 -15.82 -7.46 -12.82
N GLY A 125 -16.38 -6.47 -12.11
CA GLY A 125 -17.22 -5.43 -12.70
C GLY A 125 -16.45 -4.50 -13.65
N ALA A 126 -17.17 -3.61 -14.36
CA ALA A 126 -16.59 -2.75 -15.39
C ALA A 126 -15.42 -1.88 -14.88
N ASP A 127 -15.52 -1.30 -13.67
CA ASP A 127 -14.45 -0.51 -13.08
C ASP A 127 -13.21 -1.35 -12.75
N THR A 128 -13.40 -2.51 -12.11
CA THR A 128 -12.30 -3.44 -11.81
C THR A 128 -11.65 -3.95 -13.09
N ALA A 129 -12.44 -4.31 -14.10
CA ALA A 129 -11.92 -4.72 -15.39
C ALA A 129 -11.10 -3.61 -16.05
N ARG A 130 -11.58 -2.35 -16.07
CA ARG A 130 -10.81 -1.21 -16.59
C ARG A 130 -9.47 -1.05 -15.87
N ASP A 131 -9.51 -1.10 -14.54
CA ASP A 131 -8.37 -0.67 -13.71
C ASP A 131 -7.35 -1.79 -13.46
N PHE A 132 -7.79 -3.05 -13.47
CA PHE A 132 -6.95 -4.22 -13.20
C PHE A 132 -6.63 -5.06 -14.45
N SER A 133 -7.19 -4.75 -15.63
CA SER A 133 -6.82 -5.49 -16.85
C SER A 133 -5.39 -5.23 -17.30
N ASP A 134 -4.81 -6.25 -17.91
CA ASP A 134 -3.57 -6.21 -18.65
C ASP A 134 -3.83 -6.56 -20.10
N SER A 135 -3.17 -5.89 -21.06
CA SER A 135 -3.43 -6.09 -22.48
C SER A 135 -3.25 -7.53 -22.96
N HIS A 136 -2.37 -8.30 -22.33
CA HIS A 136 -2.05 -9.67 -22.73
C HIS A 136 -2.76 -10.73 -21.87
N ALA A 137 -3.23 -10.36 -20.68
CA ALA A 137 -4.03 -11.24 -19.84
C ALA A 137 -5.05 -10.41 -19.03
N PRO A 138 -6.16 -9.97 -19.66
CA PRO A 138 -7.13 -9.06 -19.05
C PRO A 138 -7.64 -9.56 -17.71
N GLU A 139 -8.01 -10.83 -17.62
CA GLU A 139 -8.57 -11.43 -16.40
C GLU A 139 -7.52 -12.00 -15.44
N ARG A 140 -6.23 -11.66 -15.58
CA ARG A 140 -5.18 -12.19 -14.69
C ARG A 140 -5.53 -11.90 -13.23
N PHE A 141 -5.75 -10.64 -12.88
CA PHE A 141 -5.99 -10.24 -11.49
C PHE A 141 -7.34 -10.70 -10.93
N LYS A 142 -8.33 -11.01 -11.78
CA LYS A 142 -9.58 -11.67 -11.37
C LYS A 142 -9.30 -12.96 -10.61
N ARG A 143 -8.31 -13.73 -11.08
CA ARG A 143 -7.97 -15.04 -10.53
C ARG A 143 -7.28 -14.96 -9.18
N VAL A 144 -6.75 -13.80 -8.77
CA VAL A 144 -6.24 -13.61 -7.39
C VAL A 144 -7.31 -13.99 -6.37
N ALA A 145 -8.57 -13.62 -6.63
CA ALA A 145 -9.69 -13.90 -5.75
C ALA A 145 -9.97 -15.40 -5.54
N LEU A 146 -9.47 -16.29 -6.41
CA LEU A 146 -9.62 -17.75 -6.24
C LEU A 146 -8.74 -18.29 -5.11
N TYR A 147 -7.70 -17.55 -4.73
CA TYR A 147 -6.63 -18.07 -3.90
C TYR A 147 -6.42 -17.34 -2.59
N VAL A 148 -6.93 -16.11 -2.50
CA VAL A 148 -6.78 -15.26 -1.32
C VAL A 148 -7.99 -15.38 -0.40
N ASN A 149 -7.81 -14.97 0.85
CA ASN A 149 -8.90 -14.86 1.81
C ASN A 149 -9.81 -13.66 1.47
N ASP A 150 -11.03 -13.71 1.99
CA ASP A 150 -11.97 -12.59 1.91
C ASP A 150 -11.55 -11.41 2.80
N GLY A 151 -12.17 -10.25 2.57
CA GLY A 151 -11.98 -9.06 3.39
C GLY A 151 -10.70 -8.26 3.11
N LEU A 152 -9.88 -8.68 2.16
CA LEU A 152 -8.67 -7.96 1.75
C LEU A 152 -9.01 -6.82 0.79
N THR A 153 -8.15 -5.80 0.80
CA THR A 153 -8.13 -4.71 -0.18
C THR A 153 -6.77 -4.68 -0.86
N PHE A 154 -6.77 -4.78 -2.17
CA PHE A 154 -5.58 -4.72 -3.00
C PHE A 154 -5.50 -3.40 -3.74
N TYR A 155 -4.27 -2.93 -3.88
CA TYR A 155 -3.95 -1.76 -4.66
C TYR A 155 -3.01 -2.13 -5.81
N ARG A 156 -3.48 -1.94 -7.04
CA ARG A 156 -2.64 -1.94 -8.24
C ARG A 156 -2.14 -0.53 -8.47
N PHE A 157 -0.88 -0.39 -8.87
CA PHE A 157 -0.27 0.92 -9.03
C PHE A 157 0.54 1.03 -10.32
N ARG A 158 0.80 2.28 -10.70
CA ARG A 158 1.71 2.67 -11.79
C ARG A 158 2.52 3.88 -11.37
N PHE A 159 3.79 3.89 -11.71
CA PHE A 159 4.58 5.12 -11.72
C PHE A 159 4.40 5.79 -13.07
N VAL A 160 3.95 7.04 -13.06
CA VAL A 160 3.59 7.81 -14.27
C VAL A 160 4.25 9.17 -14.26
N LYS A 161 4.44 9.73 -15.46
CA LYS A 161 4.84 11.14 -15.59
C LYS A 161 3.67 12.03 -15.19
N PRO A 162 3.93 13.24 -14.66
CA PRO A 162 2.85 14.16 -14.29
C PRO A 162 1.81 14.35 -15.40
N GLY A 163 0.54 14.16 -15.05
CA GLY A 163 -0.59 14.33 -15.96
C GLY A 163 -0.85 13.18 -16.94
N LEU A 164 -0.05 12.10 -16.90
CA LEU A 164 -0.30 10.92 -17.73
C LEU A 164 -1.11 9.86 -16.97
N ALA A 165 -1.97 9.16 -17.71
CA ALA A 165 -2.74 8.01 -17.22
C ALA A 165 -2.01 6.66 -17.41
N TYR A 166 -0.81 6.68 -18.00
CA TYR A 166 -0.03 5.49 -18.33
C TYR A 166 1.44 5.66 -17.90
N GLY A 167 2.06 4.54 -17.56
CA GLY A 167 3.46 4.46 -17.18
C GLY A 167 3.88 3.02 -16.85
N ALA A 168 4.87 2.88 -15.97
CA ALA A 168 5.43 1.59 -15.60
C ALA A 168 4.36 0.69 -14.95
N VAL A 169 4.27 -0.54 -15.44
CA VAL A 169 3.32 -1.55 -14.96
C VAL A 169 4.08 -2.59 -14.18
N PHE A 170 3.53 -2.96 -13.03
CA PHE A 170 4.07 -4.00 -12.19
C PHE A 170 3.05 -5.12 -12.07
N ASP A 171 3.53 -6.34 -12.24
CA ASP A 171 2.79 -7.53 -11.83
C ASP A 171 2.93 -7.67 -10.31
N ALA A 172 2.38 -6.72 -9.55
CA ALA A 172 2.40 -6.72 -8.10
C ALA A 172 1.18 -5.99 -7.55
N LEU A 173 0.76 -6.38 -6.35
CA LEU A 173 -0.30 -5.71 -5.60
C LEU A 173 0.23 -5.31 -4.24
N LEU A 174 -0.13 -4.11 -3.78
CA LEU A 174 0.07 -3.70 -2.39
C LEU A 174 -1.19 -4.05 -1.60
N THR A 175 -1.02 -4.61 -0.40
CA THR A 175 -2.13 -4.91 0.52
C THR A 175 -1.68 -4.71 1.95
N HIS A 176 -2.62 -4.48 2.86
CA HIS A 176 -2.34 -4.39 4.28
C HIS A 176 -2.75 -5.70 4.96
N ALA A 177 -1.78 -6.41 5.53
CA ALA A 177 -1.95 -7.71 6.14
C ALA A 177 -1.18 -7.78 7.45
N ASN A 178 -1.75 -8.41 8.47
CA ASN A 178 -1.11 -8.58 9.78
C ASN A 178 -0.53 -7.27 10.37
N GLY A 179 -1.26 -6.16 10.24
CA GLY A 179 -0.84 -4.88 10.81
C GLY A 179 0.24 -4.12 10.03
N ARG A 180 0.57 -4.53 8.79
CA ARG A 180 1.58 -3.86 7.98
C ARG A 180 1.28 -3.90 6.47
N TRP A 181 1.88 -2.98 5.70
CA TRP A 181 1.84 -3.00 4.24
C TRP A 181 2.82 -4.01 3.66
N VAL A 182 2.36 -4.81 2.71
CA VAL A 182 3.19 -5.74 1.95
C VAL A 182 2.89 -5.71 0.46
N LEU A 183 3.93 -5.93 -0.33
CA LEU A 183 3.87 -6.02 -1.78
C LEU A 183 3.92 -7.50 -2.19
N ILE A 184 2.84 -8.04 -2.73
CA ILE A 184 2.82 -9.40 -3.28
C ILE A 184 3.18 -9.37 -4.75
N GLN A 185 4.20 -10.14 -5.13
CA GLN A 185 4.71 -10.17 -6.50
C GLN A 185 4.00 -11.25 -7.30
N ASN A 186 3.40 -10.84 -8.40
CA ASN A 186 2.72 -11.69 -9.37
C ASN A 186 1.78 -12.73 -8.72
N PRO A 187 0.77 -12.27 -7.96
CA PRO A 187 -0.03 -13.12 -7.04
C PRO A 187 -0.79 -14.25 -7.72
N VAL A 188 -0.94 -14.21 -9.04
CA VAL A 188 -1.56 -15.26 -9.85
C VAL A 188 -0.52 -16.31 -10.27
N ARG A 189 0.62 -15.86 -10.81
CA ARG A 189 1.71 -16.75 -11.23
C ARG A 189 2.36 -17.47 -10.05
N VAL A 190 2.26 -16.88 -8.85
CA VAL A 190 2.60 -17.50 -7.57
C VAL A 190 1.94 -18.87 -7.40
N ILE A 191 0.74 -19.07 -7.94
CA ILE A 191 -0.05 -20.29 -7.74
C ILE A 191 -0.13 -21.12 -9.02
N GLU A 192 -0.38 -20.49 -10.15
CA GLU A 192 -0.52 -21.21 -11.43
C GLU A 192 0.76 -21.93 -11.85
N ARG A 193 1.93 -21.31 -11.62
CA ARG A 193 3.21 -21.94 -12.00
C ARG A 193 3.54 -23.16 -11.14
N TYR A 194 3.01 -23.25 -9.93
CA TYR A 194 3.14 -24.46 -9.11
C TYR A 194 2.29 -25.59 -9.71
N ASP A 195 1.04 -25.31 -10.08
CA ASP A 195 0.13 -26.31 -10.63
C ASP A 195 0.62 -26.82 -12.00
N GLU A 196 1.14 -25.93 -12.86
CA GLU A 196 1.82 -26.31 -14.09
C GLU A 196 3.04 -27.22 -13.82
N ILE A 197 3.91 -26.87 -12.88
CA ILE A 197 5.11 -27.67 -12.56
C ILE A 197 4.75 -29.04 -11.98
N MET A 198 3.70 -29.13 -11.16
CA MET A 198 3.28 -30.39 -10.55
C MET A 198 2.46 -31.28 -11.48
N ALA A 199 1.79 -30.72 -12.50
CA ALA A 199 1.10 -31.51 -13.53
C ALA A 199 2.05 -32.31 -14.44
N TYR A 200 3.34 -31.96 -14.47
CA TYR A 200 4.39 -32.68 -15.21
C TYR A 200 5.25 -33.62 -14.36
N LYS A 201 4.88 -33.86 -13.09
CA LYS A 201 5.53 -34.84 -12.21
C LYS A 201 4.58 -36.00 -11.92
#